data_AF-A0A932E9W0-F1
#
_entry.id   AF-A0A932E9W0-F1
#
_cell.length_a   1.000
_cell.length_b   1.000
_cell.length_c   1.000
_cell.angle_alpha   90.00
_cell.angle_beta   90.00
_cell.angle_gamma   90.00
#
_symmetry.space_group_name_H-M   'P 1'
#
loop_
_entity.id
_entity.type
_entity.pdbx_description
1 polymer ?
#
loop_
_entity_poly.entity_id
_entity_poly.type
_entity_poly.pdbx_seq_one_letter_code
_entity_poly.pdbx_strand_id
1 'polypeptide(L)'
;MDLENLDKWARIKGIGVLGTGDFTHPLWFKELREKLEPAEPGLFRLRPGVRKLFLKKNHQEWMPKDAEVRFLLTVEISSIYSRGGKVRKIHNLIFAPSSG
;
A
#
# COMPACT_ATOMS: atom_id res chain seq x y z
N MET A 1 0.61 6.75 -8.99
CA MET A 1 -0.05 5.93 -7.94
C MET A 1 0.25 6.63 -6.63
N ASP A 2 -0.77 7.04 -5.89
CA ASP A 2 -0.63 7.68 -4.57
C ASP A 2 -1.57 7.00 -3.57
N LEU A 3 -1.28 7.14 -2.28
CA LEU A 3 -2.01 6.42 -1.22
C LEU A 3 -3.50 6.81 -1.15
N GLU A 4 -3.82 8.07 -1.41
CA GLU A 4 -5.18 8.58 -1.32
C GLU A 4 -6.08 8.02 -2.42
N ASN A 5 -5.58 7.93 -3.65
CA ASN A 5 -6.29 7.27 -4.74
C ASN A 5 -6.38 5.76 -4.50
N LEU A 6 -5.34 5.14 -3.94
CA LEU A 6 -5.38 3.72 -3.56
C LEU A 6 -6.46 3.44 -2.51
N ASP A 7 -6.55 4.23 -1.44
CA ASP A 7 -7.62 4.16 -0.43
C ASP A 7 -9.00 4.32 -1.07
N LYS A 8 -9.19 5.35 -1.90
CA LYS A 8 -10.45 5.61 -2.62
C LYS A 8 -10.89 4.40 -3.44
N TRP A 9 -10.01 3.85 -4.27
CA TRP A 9 -10.37 2.73 -5.14
C TRP A 9 -10.52 1.42 -4.39
N ALA A 10 -9.74 1.18 -3.34
CA ALA A 10 -9.92 0.04 -2.46
C ALA A 10 -11.32 0.04 -1.84
N ARG A 11 -11.80 1.20 -1.35
CA ARG A 11 -13.16 1.34 -0.82
C ARG A 11 -14.24 1.07 -1.86
N ILE A 12 -14.11 1.66 -3.05
CA ILE A 12 -15.05 1.43 -4.16
C ILE A 12 -15.12 -0.06 -4.51
N LYS A 13 -13.98 -0.77 -4.45
CA LYS A 13 -13.88 -2.19 -4.78
C LYS A 13 -14.17 -3.14 -3.60
N GLY A 14 -14.45 -2.62 -2.41
CA GLY A 14 -14.66 -3.45 -1.21
C GLY A 14 -13.40 -4.15 -0.70
N ILE A 15 -12.21 -3.62 -0.99
CA ILE A 15 -10.92 -4.17 -0.54
C ILE A 15 -10.59 -3.59 0.83
N GLY A 16 -10.61 -4.42 1.87
CA GLY A 16 -10.30 -4.01 3.25
C GLY A 16 -8.80 -3.94 3.57
N VAL A 17 -7.96 -4.72 2.88
CA VAL A 17 -6.50 -4.73 3.05
C VAL A 17 -5.83 -4.63 1.69
N LEU A 18 -4.91 -3.67 1.54
CA LEU A 18 -4.21 -3.37 0.30
C LEU A 18 -2.69 -3.37 0.52
N GLY A 19 -1.95 -4.07 -0.33
CA GLY A 19 -0.49 -3.98 -0.35
C GLY A 19 -0.03 -2.63 -0.91
N THR A 20 0.96 -1.99 -0.27
CA THR A 20 1.48 -0.70 -0.76
C THR A 20 2.23 -0.82 -2.08
N GLY A 21 2.86 -1.98 -2.33
CA GLY A 21 3.86 -2.13 -3.39
C GLY A 21 5.13 -1.32 -3.10
N ASP A 22 6.24 -1.75 -3.71
CA ASP A 22 7.50 -1.02 -3.84
C ASP A 22 7.99 -0.26 -2.60
N PHE A 23 7.71 -0.73 -1.37
CA PHE A 23 8.02 0.06 -0.16
C PHE A 23 9.52 0.33 0.03
N THR A 24 10.39 -0.36 -0.73
CA THR A 24 11.83 -0.14 -0.74
C THR A 24 12.27 1.05 -1.61
N HIS A 25 11.39 1.60 -2.46
CA HIS A 25 11.71 2.76 -3.28
C HIS A 25 11.79 4.03 -2.40
N PRO A 26 12.92 4.76 -2.36
CA PRO A 26 13.15 5.81 -1.35
C PRO A 26 12.09 6.93 -1.30
N LEU A 27 11.66 7.43 -2.46
CA LEU A 27 10.64 8.49 -2.52
C LEU A 27 9.27 7.96 -2.11
N TRP A 28 8.95 6.72 -2.47
CA TRP A 28 7.67 6.12 -2.12
C TRP A 28 7.64 5.82 -0.63
N PHE A 29 8.72 5.26 -0.08
CA PHE A 29 8.86 5.02 1.34
C PHE A 29 8.73 6.29 2.18
N LYS A 30 9.28 7.42 1.70
CA LYS A 30 9.07 8.72 2.31
C LYS A 30 7.59 9.09 2.35
N GLU A 31 6.89 8.95 1.24
CA GLU A 31 5.45 9.21 1.16
C GLU A 31 4.63 8.28 2.07
N LEU A 32 4.97 6.99 2.12
CA LEU A 32 4.38 6.01 3.04
C LEU A 32 4.54 6.46 4.48
N ARG A 33 5.74 6.89 4.90
CA ARG A 33 6.01 7.37 6.27
C ARG A 33 5.26 8.67 6.61
N GLU A 34 5.14 9.57 5.64
CA GLU A 34 4.45 10.84 5.82
C GLU A 34 2.94 10.67 5.96
N LYS A 35 2.33 9.81 5.13
CA LYS A 35 0.87 9.72 4.98
C LYS A 35 0.23 8.56 5.73
N LEU A 36 0.99 7.52 6.10
CA LEU A 36 0.47 6.39 6.87
C LEU A 36 0.76 6.54 8.37
N GLU A 37 -0.12 5.96 9.17
CA GLU A 37 0.07 5.72 10.59
C GLU A 37 -0.27 4.26 10.93
N PRO A 38 0.34 3.66 11.97
CA PRO A 38 -0.02 2.33 12.44
C PRO A 38 -1.51 2.24 12.81
N ALA A 39 -2.15 1.11 12.51
CA ALA A 39 -3.55 0.85 12.84
C ALA A 39 -3.69 -0.41 13.71
N GLU A 40 -3.20 -1.55 13.19
CA GLU A 40 -3.12 -2.83 13.88
C GLU A 40 -1.70 -3.39 13.69
N PRO A 41 -1.27 -4.44 14.43
CA PRO A 41 0.05 -5.04 14.21
C PRO A 41 0.28 -5.44 12.74
N GLY A 42 1.29 -4.85 12.10
CA GLY A 42 1.61 -5.06 10.69
C GLY A 42 0.71 -4.33 9.68
N LEU A 43 -0.31 -3.60 10.14
CA LEU A 43 -1.25 -2.87 9.29
C LEU A 43 -1.19 -1.38 9.57
N PHE A 44 -1.33 -0.62 8.50
CA PHE A 44 -1.28 0.83 8.49
C PHE A 44 -2.59 1.38 7.95
N ARG A 45 -2.86 2.65 8.21
CA ARG A 45 -3.97 3.38 7.59
C ARG A 45 -3.51 4.76 7.17
N LEU A 46 -4.22 5.36 6.22
CA LEU A 46 -4.03 6.78 5.94
C LEU A 46 -4.29 7.60 7.21
N ARG A 47 -3.43 8.58 7.48
CA ARG A 47 -3.65 9.55 8.55
C ARG A 47 -5.03 10.20 8.37
N PRO A 48 -5.84 10.31 9.44
CA PRO A 48 -7.21 10.84 9.34
C PRO A 48 -7.31 12.21 8.67
N GLY A 49 -6.33 13.10 8.92
CA GLY A 49 -6.27 14.42 8.30
C GLY A 49 -6.09 14.37 6.78
N VAL A 50 -5.17 13.53 6.30
CA VAL A 50 -4.90 13.31 4.86
C VAL A 50 -6.15 12.74 4.19
N ARG A 51 -6.72 11.68 4.76
CA ARG A 51 -7.92 11.01 4.24
C ARG A 51 -9.12 11.96 4.18
N LYS A 52 -9.39 12.71 5.26
CA LYS A 52 -10.51 13.67 5.32
C LYS A 52 -10.36 14.77 4.28
N LEU A 53 -9.16 15.35 4.13
CA LEU A 53 -8.89 16.40 3.13
C LEU A 53 -9.09 15.90 1.70
N PHE A 54 -8.61 14.70 1.40
CA PHE A 54 -8.75 14.11 0.08
C PHE A 54 -10.20 13.79 -0.27
N LEU A 55 -10.92 13.13 0.65
CA LEU A 55 -12.32 12.74 0.42
C LEU A 55 -13.25 13.95 0.32
N LYS A 56 -13.02 15.02 1.08
CA LYS A 56 -13.83 16.25 0.95
C LYS A 56 -13.85 16.78 -0.49
N LYS A 57 -12.76 16.60 -1.24
CA LYS A 57 -12.64 17.06 -2.63
C LYS A 57 -13.07 16.01 -3.66
N ASN A 58 -12.99 14.72 -3.33
CA ASN A 58 -13.06 13.63 -4.31
C ASN A 58 -14.16 12.59 -4.05
N HIS A 59 -14.97 12.78 -3.00
CA HIS A 59 -16.07 11.89 -2.64
C HIS A 59 -17.30 12.16 -3.50
N GLN A 60 -17.90 11.09 -4.02
CA GLN A 60 -19.18 11.11 -4.74
C GLN A 60 -20.24 10.41 -3.89
N GLU A 61 -21.51 10.81 -4.04
CA GLU A 61 -22.60 10.34 -3.16
C GLU A 61 -22.76 8.82 -3.13
N TRP A 62 -22.55 8.15 -4.27
CA TRP A 62 -22.63 6.70 -4.41
C TRP A 62 -21.45 5.95 -3.77
N MET A 63 -20.38 6.64 -3.36
CA MET A 63 -19.21 5.99 -2.78
C MET A 63 -19.49 5.50 -1.34
N PRO A 64 -18.92 4.34 -0.93
CA PRO A 64 -19.11 3.82 0.42
C PRO A 64 -18.57 4.78 1.48
N LYS A 65 -19.41 5.29 2.38
CA LYS A 65 -19.03 6.31 3.39
C LYS A 65 -18.14 5.75 4.51
N ASP A 66 -18.42 4.53 4.96
CA ASP A 66 -17.81 3.95 6.17
C ASP A 66 -16.77 2.85 5.89
N ALA A 67 -16.42 2.62 4.62
CA ALA A 67 -15.42 1.62 4.25
C ALA A 67 -14.02 2.06 4.72
N GLU A 68 -13.40 1.24 5.57
CA GLU A 68 -12.04 1.38 6.05
C GLU A 68 -11.07 0.56 5.19
N VAL A 69 -9.86 1.10 4.98
CA VAL A 69 -8.78 0.41 4.27
C VAL A 69 -7.57 0.33 5.17
N ARG A 70 -6.94 -0.84 5.19
CA ARG A 70 -5.63 -1.07 5.78
C ARG A 70 -4.58 -1.28 4.71
N PHE A 71 -3.40 -0.77 4.96
CA PHE A 71 -2.24 -0.91 4.12
C PHE A 71 -1.28 -1.92 4.76
N LEU A 72 -0.78 -2.84 3.97
CA LEU A 72 0.31 -3.76 4.33
C LEU A 72 1.54 -3.39 3.51
N LEU A 73 2.70 -3.28 4.15
CA LEU A 73 3.94 -2.97 3.44
C LEU A 73 4.35 -4.17 2.59
N THR A 74 4.28 -4.02 1.26
CA THR A 74 4.62 -5.09 0.32
C THR A 74 5.60 -4.62 -0.75
N VAL A 75 6.46 -5.52 -1.21
CA VAL A 75 7.36 -5.29 -2.34
C VAL A 75 7.53 -6.56 -3.16
N GLU A 76 7.73 -6.40 -4.46
CA GLU A 76 8.16 -7.46 -5.36
C GLU A 76 9.65 -7.29 -5.67
N ILE A 77 10.44 -8.35 -5.51
CA ILE A 77 11.86 -8.35 -5.90
C ILE A 77 12.12 -9.37 -7.00
N SER A 78 12.92 -8.98 -7.97
CA SER A 78 13.37 -9.85 -9.06
C SER A 78 14.70 -10.50 -8.69
N SER A 79 14.67 -11.81 -8.42
CA SER A 79 15.86 -12.62 -8.18
C SER A 79 16.29 -13.32 -9.46
N ILE A 80 17.40 -12.86 -10.04
CA ILE A 80 17.99 -13.43 -11.26
C ILE A 80 19.30 -14.12 -10.90
N TYR A 81 19.40 -15.42 -11.17
CA TYR A 81 20.59 -16.22 -10.85
C TYR A 81 20.75 -17.42 -11.78
N SER A 82 21.96 -17.96 -11.87
CA SER A 82 22.27 -19.15 -12.68
C SER A 82 22.54 -20.36 -11.80
N ARG A 83 21.96 -21.52 -12.14
CA ARG A 83 22.22 -22.78 -11.44
C ARG A 83 22.14 -23.96 -12.40
N GLY A 84 23.20 -24.77 -12.45
CA GLY A 84 23.27 -25.96 -13.32
C GLY A 84 23.19 -25.61 -14.81
N GLY A 85 23.92 -24.58 -15.25
CA GLY A 85 23.93 -24.13 -16.65
C GLY A 85 22.64 -23.44 -17.13
N LYS A 86 21.65 -23.23 -16.25
CA LYS A 86 20.37 -22.57 -16.58
C LYS A 86 20.21 -21.27 -15.81
N VAL A 87 19.78 -20.21 -16.51
CA VAL A 87 19.37 -18.93 -15.92
C VAL A 87 17.95 -19.07 -15.36
N ARG A 88 17.75 -18.55 -14.15
CA ARG A 88 16.47 -18.49 -13.45
C ARG A 88 16.14 -17.03 -13.16
N LYS A 89 14.87 -16.67 -13.37
CA LYS A 89 14.31 -15.36 -13.07
C LYS A 89 13.07 -15.60 -12.22
N ILE A 90 13.14 -15.29 -10.93
CA ILE A 90 12.08 -15.56 -9.95
C ILE A 90 11.64 -14.24 -9.36
N HIS A 91 10.33 -14.02 -9.30
CA HIS A 91 9.74 -12.86 -8.65
C HIS A 91 9.28 -13.28 -7.26
N ASN A 92 9.79 -12.61 -6.22
CA ASN A 92 9.44 -12.89 -4.84
C ASN A 92 8.62 -11.73 -4.27
N LEU A 93 7.45 -12.05 -3.70
CA LEU A 93 6.66 -11.09 -2.94
C LEU A 93 7.08 -11.14 -1.48
N ILE A 94 7.36 -9.96 -0.92
CA ILE A 94 7.73 -9.78 0.48
C ILE A 94 6.65 -8.96 1.17
N PHE A 95 6.24 -9.43 2.35
CA PHE A 95 5.31 -8.76 3.25
C PHE A 95 6.10 -8.37 4.51
N ALA A 96 6.23 -7.07 4.78
CA ALA A 96 7.01 -6.58 5.90
C ALA A 96 6.10 -6.34 7.13
N PRO A 97 6.49 -6.82 8.33
CA PRO A 97 5.67 -6.70 9.53
C PRO A 97 5.71 -5.30 10.17
N SER A 98 6.69 -4.47 9.82
CA SER A 98 6.82 -3.09 10.29
C SER A 98 7.66 -2.27 9.32
N SER A 99 7.69 -0.94 9.51
CA SER A 99 8.46 0.01 8.69
C SER A 99 9.92 0.20 9.15
N GLY A 100 10.40 -0.64 10.07
CA GLY A 100 11.63 -0.43 10.84
C GLY A 100 11.47 0.59 11.96
#